data_AF-A0A538RHR5-F1
#
_entry.id   AF-A0A538RHR5-F1
#
_cell.length_a   1.000
_cell.length_b   1.000
_cell.length_c   1.000
_cell.angle_alpha   90.00
_cell.angle_beta   90.00
_cell.angle_gamma   90.00
#
_symmetry.space_group_name_H-M   'P 1'
#
loop_
_entity.id
_entity.type
_entity.pdbx_description
1 polymer ?
#
loop_
_entity_poly.entity_id
_entity_poly.type
_entity_poly.pdbx_seq_one_letter_code
_entity_poly.pdbx_strand_id
1 'polypeptide(L)'
;MKKTLLAVCGLILGINGLALAQANTPVIDERQANQEQRIDQGISSGQLNEREANRLNKQQEHINKMEDRAKSDGVMTKKERARIVAAQDRASRHIAREKHDRQGKRHR
;
A
#
# COMPACT_ATOMS: atom_id res chain seq x y z
N MET A 1 58.39 9.69 -7.55
CA MET A 1 58.66 9.27 -8.95
C MET A 1 58.88 7.76 -8.90
N LYS A 2 58.14 6.86 -9.58
CA LYS A 2 57.62 6.85 -10.94
C LYS A 2 56.34 6.01 -10.99
N LYS A 3 55.42 6.37 -11.89
CA LYS A 3 54.19 5.63 -12.22
C LYS A 3 54.53 4.55 -13.25
N THR A 4 54.03 3.33 -13.08
CA THR A 4 53.87 2.37 -14.18
C THR A 4 52.55 1.62 -14.03
N LEU A 5 51.68 1.87 -15.01
CA LEU A 5 50.39 1.25 -15.30
C LEU A 5 50.59 -0.11 -16.01
N LEU A 6 49.45 -0.82 -16.16
CA LEU A 6 49.09 -1.94 -17.07
C LEU A 6 48.94 -3.28 -16.32
N ALA A 7 47.73 -3.72 -15.96
CA ALA A 7 46.57 -4.16 -16.77
C ALA A 7 46.74 -5.54 -17.42
N VAL A 8 46.06 -6.55 -16.86
CA VAL A 8 45.68 -7.85 -17.49
C VAL A 8 44.36 -8.27 -16.81
N CYS A 9 43.19 -8.04 -17.43
CA CYS A 9 42.46 -8.94 -18.33
C CYS A 9 42.13 -10.33 -17.74
N GLY A 10 40.89 -10.52 -17.28
CA GLY A 10 40.39 -11.81 -16.78
C GLY A 10 38.86 -11.87 -16.59
N LEU A 11 38.13 -11.96 -17.72
CA LEU A 11 36.89 -12.71 -17.98
C LEU A 11 35.72 -12.74 -16.95
N ILE A 12 34.74 -11.85 -17.19
CA ILE A 12 33.26 -11.98 -17.22
C ILE A 12 32.59 -13.23 -16.61
N LEU A 13 31.67 -13.01 -15.66
CA LEU A 13 30.37 -13.70 -15.64
C LEU A 13 29.25 -12.65 -15.42
N GLY A 14 28.37 -12.54 -16.40
CA GLY A 14 27.36 -11.50 -16.50
C GLY A 14 26.34 -11.54 -15.37
N ILE A 15 26.23 -10.42 -14.65
CA ILE A 15 25.02 -10.10 -13.90
C ILE A 15 24.03 -9.57 -14.94
N ASN A 16 23.43 -10.48 -15.70
CA ASN A 16 22.22 -10.16 -16.46
C ASN A 16 21.19 -9.79 -15.40
N GLY A 17 20.83 -8.51 -15.37
CA GLY A 17 19.97 -7.93 -14.35
C GLY A 17 18.66 -8.71 -14.22
N LEU A 18 18.56 -9.54 -13.18
CA LEU A 18 17.29 -9.75 -12.54
C LEU A 18 16.97 -8.42 -11.84
N ALA A 19 16.30 -7.54 -12.57
CA ALA A 19 15.41 -6.59 -11.95
C ALA A 19 14.33 -7.42 -11.24
N LEU A 20 14.66 -7.94 -10.06
CA LEU A 20 13.69 -8.42 -9.10
C LEU A 20 12.80 -7.20 -8.87
N ALA A 21 11.58 -7.25 -9.43
CA ALA A 21 10.57 -6.25 -9.19
C ALA A 21 10.33 -6.27 -7.68
N GLN A 22 11.06 -5.44 -6.95
CA GLN A 22 11.01 -5.43 -5.49
C GLN A 22 9.54 -5.32 -5.10
N ALA A 23 9.11 -6.20 -4.21
CA ALA A 23 7.78 -6.21 -3.61
C ALA A 23 7.49 -4.95 -2.76
N ASN A 24 8.29 -3.89 -2.92
CA ASN A 24 8.09 -2.58 -2.31
C ASN A 24 6.99 -1.85 -3.08
N THR A 25 5.96 -1.42 -2.35
CA THR A 25 4.73 -0.84 -2.89
C THR A 25 4.46 0.54 -2.28
N PRO A 26 5.42 1.48 -2.34
CA PRO A 26 5.37 2.73 -1.56
C PRO A 26 4.10 3.57 -1.79
N VAL A 27 3.57 3.58 -3.01
CA VAL A 27 2.32 4.31 -3.34
C VAL A 27 1.08 3.67 -2.70
N ILE A 28 1.07 2.35 -2.54
CA ILE A 28 -0.05 1.63 -1.88
C ILE A 28 0.05 1.87 -0.38
N ASP A 29 1.24 1.74 0.19
CA ASP A 29 1.53 1.99 1.60
C ASP A 29 1.12 3.42 2.01
N GLU A 30 1.54 4.43 1.23
CA GLU A 30 1.15 5.84 1.44
C GLU A 30 -0.37 6.02 1.39
N ARG A 31 -1.05 5.31 0.49
CA ARG A 31 -2.50 5.40 0.36
C ARG A 31 -3.24 4.76 1.54
N GLN A 32 -2.71 3.70 2.13
CA GLN A 32 -3.24 3.08 3.35
C GLN A 32 -3.10 4.04 4.52
N ALA A 33 -1.90 4.59 4.72
CA ALA A 33 -1.64 5.56 5.79
C ALA A 33 -2.59 6.77 5.72
N ASN A 34 -2.79 7.33 4.51
CA ASN A 34 -3.73 8.41 4.29
C ASN A 34 -5.19 8.02 4.59
N GLN A 35 -5.58 6.76 4.36
CA GLN A 35 -6.93 6.28 4.65
C GLN A 35 -7.14 6.03 6.14
N GLU A 36 -6.16 5.47 6.83
CA GLU A 36 -6.15 5.32 8.29
C GLU A 36 -6.28 6.68 8.97
N GLN A 37 -5.49 7.67 8.55
CA GLN A 37 -5.58 9.04 9.05
C GLN A 37 -7.00 9.63 8.86
N ARG A 38 -7.66 9.36 7.73
CA ARG A 38 -9.03 9.83 7.48
C ARG A 38 -10.06 9.16 8.39
N ILE A 39 -9.85 7.89 8.73
CA ILE A 39 -10.68 7.13 9.68
C ILE A 39 -10.49 7.70 11.07
N ASP A 40 -9.24 7.89 11.52
CA ASP A 40 -8.91 8.46 12.83
C ASP A 40 -9.47 9.87 13.00
N GLN A 41 -9.34 10.71 11.97
CA GLN A 41 -9.97 12.02 11.95
C GLN A 41 -11.50 11.92 12.05
N GLY A 42 -12.10 10.94 11.38
CA GLY A 42 -13.54 10.69 11.44
C GLY A 42 -14.00 10.30 12.84
N ILE A 43 -13.24 9.45 13.53
CA ILE A 43 -13.48 9.06 14.93
C ILE A 43 -13.34 10.29 15.84
N SER A 44 -12.21 11.01 15.75
CA SER A 44 -11.89 12.17 16.59
C SER A 44 -12.91 13.30 16.45
N SER A 45 -13.37 13.57 15.23
CA SER A 45 -14.39 14.59 14.96
C SER A 45 -15.83 14.13 15.24
N GLY A 46 -16.03 12.84 15.53
CA GLY A 46 -17.36 12.24 15.68
C GLY A 46 -18.16 12.14 14.39
N GLN A 47 -17.51 12.26 13.23
CA GLN A 47 -18.10 11.98 11.92
C GLN A 47 -18.32 10.49 11.70
N LEU A 48 -17.51 9.64 12.33
CA LEU A 48 -17.66 8.19 12.35
C LEU A 48 -18.00 7.72 13.76
N ASN A 49 -18.94 6.78 13.87
CA ASN A 49 -19.11 6.00 15.09
C ASN A 49 -18.19 4.76 15.10
N GLU A 50 -18.12 4.09 16.25
CA GLU A 50 -17.24 2.91 16.43
C GLU A 50 -17.56 1.77 15.47
N ARG A 51 -18.84 1.55 15.13
CA ARG A 51 -19.25 0.48 14.21
C ARG A 51 -18.81 0.77 12.77
N GLU A 52 -18.96 2.01 12.34
CA GLU A 52 -18.52 2.49 11.02
C GLU A 52 -16.99 2.42 10.90
N ALA A 53 -16.27 2.92 11.91
CA ALA A 53 -14.82 2.83 11.99
C ALA A 53 -14.34 1.36 11.93
N ASN A 54 -14.96 0.48 12.70
CA ASN A 54 -14.63 -0.95 12.68
C ASN A 54 -14.88 -1.60 11.31
N ARG A 55 -15.95 -1.21 10.60
CA ARG A 55 -16.20 -1.67 9.23
C ARG A 55 -15.12 -1.18 8.26
N LEU A 56 -14.70 0.08 8.37
CA LEU A 56 -13.65 0.66 7.53
C LEU A 56 -12.28 0.04 7.82
N ASN A 57 -11.94 -0.21 9.08
CA ASN A 57 -10.70 -0.89 9.47
C ASN A 57 -10.64 -2.32 8.94
N LYS A 58 -11.75 -3.07 8.97
CA LYS A 58 -11.81 -4.41 8.33
C LYS A 58 -11.57 -4.35 6.82
N GLN A 59 -11.97 -3.27 6.15
CA GLN A 59 -11.68 -3.08 4.73
C GLN A 59 -10.19 -2.81 4.50
N GLN A 60 -9.54 -2.00 5.33
CA GLN A 60 -8.08 -1.79 5.26
C GLN A 60 -7.34 -3.11 5.52
N GLU A 61 -7.71 -3.86 6.54
CA GLU A 61 -7.11 -5.17 6.85
C GLU A 61 -7.24 -6.16 5.70
N HIS A 62 -8.40 -6.18 5.01
CA HIS A 62 -8.57 -7.00 3.82
C HIS A 62 -7.61 -6.59 2.69
N ILE A 63 -7.36 -5.30 2.53
CA ILE A 63 -6.41 -4.81 1.52
C ILE A 63 -4.97 -5.16 1.89
N ASN A 64 -4.60 -5.01 3.16
CA ASN A 64 -3.29 -5.44 3.67
C ASN A 64 -3.06 -6.93 3.38
N LYS A 65 -4.08 -7.78 3.62
CA LYS A 65 -4.00 -9.22 3.28
C LYS A 65 -3.91 -9.50 1.78
N MET A 66 -4.44 -8.64 0.91
CA MET A 66 -4.26 -8.80 -0.55
C MET A 66 -2.84 -8.43 -0.95
N GLU A 67 -2.30 -7.39 -0.34
CA GLU A 67 -0.94 -6.94 -0.54
C GLU A 67 0.08 -7.96 -0.04
N ASP A 68 -0.06 -8.48 1.18
CA ASP A 68 0.82 -9.51 1.73
C ASP A 68 0.88 -10.75 0.83
N ARG A 69 -0.28 -11.17 0.30
CA ARG A 69 -0.35 -12.28 -0.66
C ARG A 69 0.38 -11.95 -1.96
N ALA A 70 0.20 -10.74 -2.49
CA ALA A 70 0.88 -10.28 -3.70
C ALA A 70 2.38 -10.04 -3.50
N LYS A 71 2.85 -9.92 -2.25
CA LYS A 71 4.29 -9.84 -1.90
C LYS A 71 4.90 -11.21 -1.59
N SER A 72 4.09 -12.23 -1.29
CA SER A 72 4.54 -13.53 -0.77
C SER A 72 5.42 -14.35 -1.72
N ASP A 73 5.21 -14.20 -3.03
CA ASP A 73 6.00 -14.84 -4.09
C ASP A 73 7.19 -13.99 -4.55
N GLY A 74 7.40 -12.84 -3.89
CA GLY A 74 8.48 -11.89 -4.14
C GLY A 74 8.24 -10.97 -5.34
N VAL A 75 7.14 -11.12 -6.10
CA VAL A 75 6.87 -10.33 -7.30
C VAL A 75 5.40 -9.95 -7.39
N MET A 76 5.11 -8.67 -7.18
CA MET A 76 3.77 -8.14 -7.39
C MET A 76 3.46 -7.98 -8.89
N THR A 77 2.52 -8.76 -9.42
CA THR A 77 2.10 -8.65 -10.82
C THR A 77 1.28 -7.38 -11.07
N LYS A 78 1.22 -6.93 -12.34
CA LYS A 78 0.36 -5.80 -12.75
C LYS A 78 -1.12 -6.04 -12.41
N LYS A 79 -1.58 -7.30 -12.49
CA LYS A 79 -2.97 -7.69 -12.22
C LYS A 79 -3.30 -7.59 -10.74
N GLU A 80 -2.40 -8.03 -9.87
CA GLU A 80 -2.56 -7.89 -8.41
C GLU A 80 -2.53 -6.43 -8.01
N ARG A 81 -1.60 -5.65 -8.57
CA ARG A 81 -1.57 -4.20 -8.38
C ARG A 81 -2.88 -3.54 -8.77
N ALA A 82 -3.43 -3.85 -9.94
CA ALA A 82 -4.71 -3.29 -10.37
C ALA A 82 -5.86 -3.67 -9.41
N ARG A 83 -5.88 -4.91 -8.91
CA ARG A 83 -6.89 -5.37 -7.93
C ARG A 83 -6.78 -4.63 -6.61
N ILE A 84 -5.56 -4.48 -6.07
CA ILE A 84 -5.31 -3.76 -4.82
C ILE A 84 -5.70 -2.29 -4.98
N VAL A 85 -5.30 -1.63 -6.07
CA VAL A 85 -5.69 -0.24 -6.36
C VAL A 85 -7.21 -0.09 -6.44
N ALA A 86 -7.91 -0.97 -7.15
CA ALA A 86 -9.37 -0.93 -7.23
C ALA A 86 -10.05 -1.13 -5.86
N ALA A 87 -9.47 -1.97 -5.00
CA ALA A 87 -9.94 -2.15 -3.63
C ALA A 87 -9.71 -0.88 -2.78
N GLN A 88 -8.55 -0.24 -2.91
CA GLN A 88 -8.24 1.03 -2.27
C GLN A 88 -9.21 2.14 -2.72
N ASP A 89 -9.59 2.18 -4.00
CA ASP A 89 -10.57 3.15 -4.52
C ASP A 89 -11.97 2.93 -3.97
N ARG A 90 -12.35 1.66 -3.76
CA ARG A 90 -13.61 1.33 -3.10
C ARG A 90 -13.58 1.75 -1.64
N ALA A 91 -12.51 1.44 -0.90
CA ALA A 91 -12.35 1.82 0.50
C ALA A 91 -12.36 3.35 0.68
N SER A 92 -11.65 4.10 -0.16
CA SER A 92 -11.65 5.56 -0.12
C SER A 92 -13.04 6.17 -0.30
N ARG A 93 -13.86 5.60 -1.20
CA ARG A 93 -15.27 6.00 -1.40
C ARG A 93 -16.15 5.65 -0.21
N HIS A 94 -15.92 4.50 0.42
CA HIS A 94 -16.63 4.14 1.65
C HIS A 94 -16.29 5.12 2.78
N ILE A 95 -15.01 5.41 3.03
CA ILE A 95 -14.61 6.41 4.03
C ILE A 95 -15.27 7.76 3.76
N ALA A 96 -15.30 8.20 2.49
CA ALA A 96 -15.95 9.46 2.13
C ALA A 96 -17.47 9.44 2.36
N ARG A 97 -18.14 8.31 2.13
CA ARG A 97 -19.56 8.16 2.36
C ARG A 97 -19.88 8.17 3.86
N GLU A 98 -19.23 7.32 4.64
CA GLU A 98 -19.48 7.16 6.08
C GLU A 98 -19.20 8.48 6.82
N LYS A 99 -18.16 9.25 6.43
CA LYS A 99 -17.89 10.56 7.04
C LYS A 99 -18.99 11.61 6.78
N HIS A 100 -19.82 11.44 5.75
CA HIS A 100 -20.82 12.44 5.31
C HIS A 100 -22.27 11.99 5.42
N ASP A 101 -22.55 10.72 5.69
CA ASP A 101 -23.90 10.15 5.65
C ASP A 101 -24.79 10.54 6.85
N ARG A 102 -24.27 11.39 7.74
CA ARG A 102 -24.94 11.91 8.94
C ARG A 102 -25.35 10.81 9.94
N GLN A 103 -24.97 9.55 9.73
CA GLN A 103 -25.28 8.44 10.64
C GLN A 103 -24.48 8.53 11.93
N GLY A 104 -23.24 9.02 11.88
CA GLY A 104 -22.40 9.27 13.06
C GLY A 104 -23.07 10.08 14.18
N LYS A 105 -24.01 10.99 13.85
CA LYS A 105 -24.81 11.74 14.85
C LYS A 105 -26.03 10.99 15.38
N ARG A 106 -26.60 10.04 14.63
CA ARG A 106 -27.86 9.35 14.97
C ARG A 106 -27.66 8.14 15.88
N HIS A 107 -26.43 7.66 16.00
CA HIS A 107 -26.06 6.46 16.77
C HIS A 107 -25.29 6.75 18.08
N ARG A 108 -25.23 8.02 18.52
CA ARG A 108 -24.72 8.37 19.85
C ARG A 108 -25.78 8.17 20.93
#